data_AF-A0A2G9TGR8-F1
#
_entry.id   AF-A0A2G9TGR8-F1
#
_cell.length_a   1.000
_cell.length_b   1.000
_cell.length_c   1.000
_cell.angle_alpha   90.00
_cell.angle_beta   90.00
_cell.angle_gamma   90.00
#
_symmetry.space_group_name_H-M   'P 1'
#
loop_
_entity.id
_entity.type
_entity.pdbx_description
1 polymer ?
#
loop_
_entity_poly.entity_id
_entity_poly.type
_entity_poly.pdbx_seq_one_letter_code
_entity_poly.pdbx_strand_id
1 'polypeptide(L)'
;ELSPENFVGLTSLKSLTLSHSPLHSIAPFAFLPLKSLKTLDLEATNITAIPLAVTQNCGLTHLNVANNILHHRSSLPAEVIALLSGLTLLKLDGNPLT
;
A
#
# COMPACT_ATOMS: atom_id res chain seq x y z
N GLU A 1 -2.40 -10.12 -10.42
CA GLU A 1 -2.92 -9.97 -9.04
C GLU A 1 -1.78 -10.24 -8.08
N LEU A 2 -1.62 -9.41 -7.06
CA LEU A 2 -0.72 -9.68 -5.93
C LEU A 2 -1.49 -10.31 -4.79
N SER A 3 -0.97 -11.39 -4.25
CA SER A 3 -1.65 -12.21 -3.24
C SER A 3 -0.67 -12.69 -2.17
N PRO A 4 -1.16 -13.15 -1.00
CA PRO A 4 -0.30 -13.52 0.12
C PRO A 4 0.78 -14.57 -0.24
N GLU A 5 0.44 -15.54 -1.09
CA GLU A 5 1.35 -16.59 -1.54
C GLU A 5 2.60 -16.06 -2.25
N ASN A 6 2.53 -14.89 -2.90
CA ASN A 6 3.71 -14.29 -3.53
C ASN A 6 4.79 -13.88 -2.51
N PHE A 7 4.41 -13.71 -1.24
CA PHE A 7 5.27 -13.17 -0.18
C PHE A 7 5.51 -14.13 0.98
N VAL A 8 5.03 -15.38 0.88
CA VAL A 8 5.26 -16.41 1.89
C VAL A 8 6.76 -16.64 2.07
N GLY A 9 7.21 -16.71 3.32
CA GLY A 9 8.62 -16.89 3.67
C GLY A 9 9.44 -15.59 3.73
N LEU A 10 8.94 -14.47 3.22
CA LEU A 10 9.62 -13.17 3.27
C LEU A 10 9.39 -12.41 4.59
N THR A 11 9.38 -13.13 5.72
CA THR A 11 9.00 -12.61 7.04
C THR A 11 9.95 -11.52 7.57
N SER A 12 11.19 -11.51 7.10
CA SER A 12 12.24 -10.54 7.47
C SER A 12 12.35 -9.35 6.51
N LEU A 13 11.56 -9.32 5.43
CA LEU A 13 11.61 -8.23 4.45
C LEU A 13 11.16 -6.91 5.11
N LYS A 14 12.00 -5.88 5.02
CA LYS A 14 11.73 -4.56 5.62
C LYS A 14 11.23 -3.53 4.62
N SER A 15 11.62 -3.66 3.36
CA SER A 15 11.23 -2.75 2.28
C SER A 15 10.78 -3.54 1.07
N LEU A 16 9.64 -3.16 0.50
CA LEU A 16 9.10 -3.73 -0.73
C LEU A 16 8.82 -2.60 -1.72
N THR A 17 9.42 -2.70 -2.90
CA THR A 17 9.21 -1.76 -4.00
C THR A 17 8.55 -2.48 -5.17
N LEU A 18 7.40 -1.97 -5.60
CA LEU A 18 6.61 -2.44 -6.74
C LEU A 18 6.35 -1.31 -7.74
N SER A 19 7.09 -0.20 -7.62
CA SER A 19 6.90 1.02 -8.38
C SER A 19 7.00 0.83 -9.89
N HIS A 20 6.31 1.67 -10.66
CA HIS A 20 6.35 1.68 -12.13
C HIS A 20 5.93 0.35 -12.78
N SER A 21 5.13 -0.44 -12.08
CA SER A 21 4.55 -1.68 -12.60
C SER A 21 3.04 -1.57 -12.52
N PRO A 22 2.29 -1.67 -13.64
CA PRO A 22 0.84 -1.60 -13.58
C PRO A 22 0.31 -2.79 -12.78
N LEU A 23 -0.17 -2.54 -11.57
CA LEU A 23 -0.73 -3.56 -10.70
C LEU A 23 -2.21 -3.70 -11.05
N HIS A 24 -2.57 -4.87 -11.60
CA HIS A 24 -3.97 -5.17 -11.96
C HIS A 24 -4.89 -5.22 -10.74
N SER A 25 -4.43 -5.84 -9.66
CA SER A 25 -5.16 -5.98 -8.41
C SER A 25 -4.21 -6.37 -7.28
N ILE A 26 -4.54 -5.94 -6.07
CA ILE A 26 -3.88 -6.33 -4.83
C ILE A 26 -4.95 -6.99 -3.96
N ALA A 27 -4.84 -8.30 -3.75
CA ALA A 27 -5.76 -9.05 -2.95
C ALA A 27 -5.78 -8.51 -1.50
N PRO A 28 -6.93 -8.60 -0.81
CA PRO A 28 -6.96 -8.41 0.63
C PRO A 28 -5.86 -9.25 1.30
N PHE A 29 -5.16 -8.67 2.27
CA PHE A 29 -4.09 -9.35 3.02
C PHE A 29 -2.84 -9.73 2.22
N ALA A 30 -2.65 -9.26 0.98
CA ALA A 30 -1.46 -9.60 0.16
C ALA A 30 -0.12 -9.41 0.91
N PHE A 31 -0.01 -8.37 1.74
CA PHE A 31 1.21 -8.06 2.49
C PHE A 31 1.25 -8.65 3.91
N LEU A 32 0.26 -9.47 4.30
CA LEU A 32 0.17 -10.08 5.63
C LEU A 32 1.38 -10.98 6.00
N PRO A 33 2.02 -11.73 5.07
CA PRO A 33 3.22 -12.51 5.39
C PRO A 33 4.45 -11.67 5.71
N LEU A 34 4.48 -10.41 5.29
CA LEU A 34 5.62 -9.49 5.44
C LEU A 34 5.66 -8.87 6.85
N LYS A 35 5.92 -9.71 7.86
CA LYS A 35 5.83 -9.33 9.29
C LYS A 35 6.77 -8.21 9.72
N SER A 36 7.90 -8.05 9.03
CA SER A 36 8.90 -7.02 9.33
C SER A 36 8.82 -5.80 8.42
N LEU A 37 7.80 -5.69 7.56
CA LEU A 37 7.71 -4.62 6.56
C LEU A 37 7.57 -3.25 7.24
N LYS A 38 8.39 -2.30 6.81
CA LYS A 38 8.39 -0.91 7.27
C LYS A 38 8.10 0.07 6.14
N THR A 39 8.57 -0.26 4.94
CA THR A 39 8.44 0.60 3.77
C THR A 39 7.77 -0.16 2.63
N LEU A 40 6.72 0.42 2.08
CA LEU A 40 6.03 -0.08 0.90
C LEU A 40 5.95 1.02 -0.15
N ASP A 41 6.49 0.72 -1.34
CA ASP A 41 6.45 1.62 -2.48
C ASP A 41 5.57 1.07 -3.60
N LEU A 42 4.46 1.77 -3.86
CA LEU A 42 3.47 1.51 -4.91
C LEU A 42 3.39 2.70 -5.88
N GLU A 43 4.43 3.51 -6.01
CA GLU A 43 4.45 4.66 -6.91
C GLU A 43 4.20 4.24 -8.37
N ALA A 44 3.34 4.98 -9.07
CA ALA A 44 3.06 4.74 -10.49
C ALA A 44 2.65 3.28 -10.80
N THR A 45 1.73 2.74 -10.00
CA THR A 45 1.19 1.38 -10.16
C THR A 45 -0.25 1.33 -10.67
N ASN A 46 -0.84 2.49 -11.00
CA ASN A 46 -2.22 2.68 -11.44
C ASN A 46 -3.28 2.26 -10.41
N ILE A 47 -2.96 2.31 -9.11
CA ILE A 47 -3.96 2.02 -8.07
C ILE A 47 -4.99 3.15 -7.97
N THR A 48 -6.26 2.76 -7.85
CA THR A 48 -7.41 3.67 -7.72
C THR A 48 -7.86 3.88 -6.29
N ALA A 49 -7.36 3.09 -5.33
CA ALA A 49 -7.64 3.23 -3.91
C ALA A 49 -6.45 2.76 -3.06
N ILE A 50 -6.34 3.24 -1.82
CA ILE A 50 -5.40 2.62 -0.88
C ILE A 50 -5.84 1.16 -0.65
N PRO A 51 -4.96 0.16 -0.88
CA PRO A 51 -5.33 -1.23 -0.72
C PRO A 51 -5.58 -1.57 0.74
N LEU A 52 -6.65 -2.33 1.03
CA LEU A 52 -6.92 -2.83 2.38
C LEU A 52 -5.76 -3.68 2.92
N ALA A 53 -5.00 -4.33 2.04
CA ALA A 53 -3.80 -5.08 2.42
C ALA A 53 -2.78 -4.26 3.21
N VAL A 54 -2.74 -2.94 3.01
CA VAL A 54 -1.81 -2.03 3.69
C VAL A 54 -2.25 -1.78 5.14
N THR A 55 -3.55 -1.74 5.41
CA THR A 55 -4.10 -1.49 6.77
C THR A 55 -3.89 -2.67 7.71
N GLN A 56 -3.58 -3.85 7.18
CA GLN A 56 -3.36 -5.08 7.94
C GLN A 56 -1.90 -5.25 8.37
N ASN A 57 -1.01 -4.41 7.86
CA ASN A 57 0.40 -4.43 8.21
C ASN A 57 0.69 -3.40 9.30
N CYS A 58 0.47 -3.78 10.57
CA CYS A 58 0.68 -2.91 11.74
C CYS A 58 2.14 -2.44 11.91
N GLY A 59 3.08 -3.05 11.19
CA GLY A 59 4.49 -2.69 11.23
C GLY A 59 4.85 -1.53 10.29
N LEU A 60 4.02 -1.22 9.30
CA LEU A 60 4.32 -0.30 8.22
C LEU A 60 4.39 1.15 8.75
N THR A 61 5.44 1.86 8.38
CA THR A 61 5.67 3.25 8.79
C THR A 61 5.77 4.20 7.59
N HIS A 62 6.13 3.68 6.41
CA HIS A 62 6.31 4.46 5.19
C HIS A 62 5.49 3.85 4.07
N LEU A 63 4.56 4.63 3.51
CA LEU A 63 3.78 4.26 2.33
C LEU A 63 3.96 5.30 1.23
N ASN A 64 4.44 4.86 0.07
CA ASN A 64 4.46 5.67 -1.14
C ASN A 64 3.37 5.20 -2.10
N VAL A 65 2.39 6.06 -2.35
CA VAL A 65 1.32 5.85 -3.35
C VAL A 65 1.27 7.03 -4.31
N ALA A 66 2.38 7.76 -4.47
CA ALA A 66 2.49 8.87 -5.41
C ALA A 66 2.26 8.43 -6.86
N ASN A 67 1.91 9.38 -7.72
CA ASN A 67 1.75 9.18 -9.15
C ASN A 67 0.77 8.05 -9.52
N ASN A 68 -0.31 7.91 -8.75
CA ASN A 68 -1.39 6.96 -9.01
C ASN A 68 -2.68 7.69 -9.42
N ILE A 69 -3.80 6.97 -9.44
CA ILE A 69 -5.11 7.49 -9.86
C ILE A 69 -6.09 7.48 -8.67
N LEU A 70 -5.61 7.89 -7.49
CA LEU A 70 -6.44 8.01 -6.29
C LEU A 70 -7.38 9.21 -6.39
N HIS A 71 -8.68 8.99 -6.14
CA HIS A 71 -9.75 9.99 -6.11
C HIS A 71 -10.28 10.18 -4.68
N HIS A 72 -10.38 11.42 -4.21
CA HIS A 72 -10.56 11.73 -2.78
C HIS A 72 -11.76 11.01 -2.12
N ARG A 73 -12.92 10.93 -2.80
CA ARG A 73 -14.15 10.35 -2.22
C ARG A 73 -14.16 8.82 -2.08
N SER A 74 -13.36 8.09 -2.86
CA SER A 74 -13.40 6.62 -2.90
C SER A 74 -12.10 5.98 -2.42
N SER A 75 -11.00 6.72 -2.50
CA SER A 75 -9.65 6.18 -2.34
C SER A 75 -9.05 6.37 -0.95
N LEU A 76 -9.59 7.32 -0.18
CA LEU A 76 -9.14 7.70 1.17
C LEU A 76 -10.31 7.81 2.18
N PRO A 77 -11.09 6.72 2.44
CA PRO A 77 -12.10 6.75 3.49
C PRO A 77 -11.49 7.08 4.85
N ALA A 78 -12.21 7.83 5.68
CA ALA A 78 -11.75 8.19 7.03
C ALA A 78 -11.41 6.94 7.87
N GLU A 79 -12.15 5.85 7.67
CA GLU A 79 -11.90 4.56 8.31
C GLU A 79 -10.56 3.96 7.90
N VAL A 80 -10.19 4.05 6.61
CA VAL A 80 -8.89 3.55 6.11
C VAL A 80 -7.76 4.38 6.68
N ILE A 81 -7.88 5.71 6.68
CA ILE A 81 -6.87 6.61 7.25
C ILE A 81 -6.67 6.31 8.75
N ALA A 82 -7.75 6.08 9.50
CA ALA A 82 -7.68 5.75 10.92
C ALA A 82 -6.92 4.44 11.19
N LEU A 83 -7.00 3.47 10.27
CA LEU A 83 -6.26 2.20 10.36
C LEU A 83 -4.79 2.32 9.97
N LEU A 84 -4.39 3.39 9.29
CA LEU A 84 -3.00 3.69 8.94
C LEU A 84 -2.25 4.45 10.06
N SER A 85 -2.70 4.33 11.31
CA SER A 85 -2.16 5.05 12.47
C SER A 85 -0.68 4.81 12.78
N GLY A 86 -0.09 3.73 12.24
CA GLY A 86 1.35 3.44 12.34
C GLY A 86 2.23 4.20 11.33
N LEU A 87 1.64 4.85 10.32
CA LEU A 87 2.40 5.58 9.30
C LEU A 87 3.00 6.86 9.87
N THR A 88 4.31 7.00 9.68
CA THR A 88 5.06 8.23 9.91
C THR A 88 5.20 9.05 8.63
N LEU A 89 5.10 8.40 7.48
CA LEU A 89 5.18 9.04 6.17
C LEU A 89 4.16 8.42 5.21
N LEU A 90 3.36 9.29 4.59
CA LEU A 90 2.44 8.97 3.51
C LEU A 90 2.70 9.93 2.35
N LYS A 91 3.15 9.41 1.20
CA LYS A 91 3.33 10.19 -0.03
C LYS A 91 2.12 10.00 -0.94
N LEU A 92 1.51 11.11 -1.32
CA LEU A 92 0.28 11.19 -2.13
C LEU A 92 0.44 12.06 -3.38
N ASP A 93 1.62 12.64 -3.60
CA ASP A 93 1.91 13.55 -4.70
C ASP A 93 1.53 12.95 -6.06
N GLY A 94 1.09 13.77 -7.02
CA GLY A 94 0.76 13.29 -8.37
C GLY A 94 -0.49 12.42 -8.46
N ASN A 95 -1.36 12.41 -7.45
CA ASN A 95 -2.70 11.81 -7.54
C ASN A 95 -3.78 12.86 -7.83
N PRO A 96 -4.85 12.51 -8.59
CA PRO A 96 -5.98 13.38 -8.86
C PRO A 96 -6.95 13.46 -7.66
N LEU A 97 -6.46 13.97 -6.52
CA LEU A 97 -7.18 14.10 -5.24
C LEU A 97 -8.17 15.29 -5.23
N THR A 98 -9.01 15.39 -6.24
CA THR A 98 -10.15 16.33 -6.31
C THR A 98 -11.39 15.79 -5.64
#